data_AF-A0A317U0H1-F1
#
_entry.id   AF-A0A317U0H1-F1
#
_cell.length_a   1.000
_cell.length_b   1.000
_cell.length_c   1.000
_cell.angle_alpha   90.00
_cell.angle_beta   90.00
_cell.angle_gamma   90.00
#
_symmetry.space_group_name_H-M   'P 1'
#
loop_
_entity.id
_entity.type
_entity.pdbx_description
1 polymer ?
#
loop_
_entity_poly.entity_id
_entity_poly.type
_entity_poly.pdbx_seq_one_letter_code
_entity_poly.pdbx_strand_id
1 'polypeptide(L)'
;MANKIKAISQQLSELGIKHQSELPRDYEHDLMQQAAYIDQLNHAAYEAIEAQYAKFNPEASKEEQIIFFKKILAIKNILRDLQVVHNDLTNNLYAISALYIHDEQEISLNNQYILPELKEKEPKEIVRTNFYQLLTNINKNNSLTSEEFNFINSLLMQIASRPEGIKLIVKLNYLLTTKEAQLILKPSNNFECSMAAGGLAKTSPEFSRKSITPEQDFKTIFKRETLRGVGSGTVRIGVDYRYNDKVSSLNLEVYASAGKGLTDIGPPFILLGHELIHALHNLTGKARDNFGPFFQGPKYRDDPLMETLYPTKSMYSYGPSAEEYWTIEGGTLCENSLRKEHKLFNRTGHLSAEPGSRAIRDLYYLGLARSYSESDLETFVSYILKAETAEEFSEEDKIVERVLKIEQFNYLNYSLTNLINLSKIPSYQFKKIENIVEQLKNPREGSNDEDTLQTLLMLVPSKIAQLFIAIRNSNDLDSGEEIDATVLNEILPNLQRIDKMLISLDLPEHFQNSFSKFTEHIEARATKPYYSL
;
A
#
# COMPACT_ATOMS: atom_id res chain seq x y z
N MET A 1 21.60 -11.82 -5.64
CA MET A 1 21.02 -11.00 -4.55
C MET A 1 21.84 -9.74 -4.30
N ALA A 2 23.10 -9.85 -3.88
CA ALA A 2 23.98 -8.70 -3.61
C ALA A 2 24.02 -7.62 -4.71
N ASN A 3 24.11 -7.99 -6.00
CA ASN A 3 24.09 -7.02 -7.10
C ASN A 3 22.78 -6.23 -7.20
N LYS A 4 21.62 -6.86 -6.93
CA LYS A 4 20.32 -6.17 -6.89
C LYS A 4 20.30 -5.15 -5.74
N ILE A 5 20.84 -5.53 -4.58
CA ILE A 5 20.89 -4.62 -3.41
C ILE A 5 21.85 -3.45 -3.66
N LYS A 6 23.01 -3.69 -4.29
CA LYS A 6 23.94 -2.63 -4.74
C LYS A 6 23.26 -1.66 -5.70
N ALA A 7 22.52 -2.16 -6.69
CA ALA A 7 21.78 -1.32 -7.64
C ALA A 7 20.74 -0.44 -6.93
N ILE A 8 19.97 -1.00 -5.99
CA ILE A 8 18.99 -0.25 -5.19
C ILE A 8 19.66 0.83 -4.33
N SER A 9 20.76 0.49 -3.66
CA SER A 9 21.56 1.45 -2.88
C SER A 9 22.08 2.61 -3.76
N GLN A 10 22.51 2.33 -4.98
CA GLN A 10 22.90 3.36 -5.94
C GLN A 10 21.72 4.25 -6.32
N GLN A 11 20.55 3.68 -6.67
CA GLN A 11 19.34 4.45 -7.00
C GLN A 11 18.91 5.39 -5.86
N LEU A 12 18.97 4.92 -4.61
CA LEU A 12 18.69 5.78 -3.44
C LEU A 12 19.71 6.92 -3.31
N SER A 13 21.00 6.65 -3.58
CA SER A 13 22.05 7.67 -3.58
C SER A 13 21.84 8.72 -4.66
N GLU A 14 21.39 8.32 -5.85
CA GLU A 14 21.06 9.20 -6.98
C GLU A 14 19.88 10.14 -6.64
N LEU A 15 18.95 9.69 -5.80
CA LEU A 15 17.87 10.54 -5.23
C LEU A 15 18.34 11.42 -4.06
N GLY A 16 19.62 11.38 -3.70
CA GLY A 16 20.21 12.15 -2.60
C GLY A 16 19.90 11.60 -1.21
N ILE A 17 19.50 10.33 -1.09
CA ILE A 17 19.17 9.69 0.19
C ILE A 17 20.44 9.15 0.83
N LYS A 18 20.80 9.71 1.99
CA LYS A 18 21.99 9.31 2.73
C LYS A 18 21.77 7.96 3.44
N HIS A 19 22.68 7.02 3.21
CA HIS A 19 22.76 5.73 3.89
C HIS A 19 24.23 5.27 3.93
N GLN A 20 24.56 4.22 4.69
CA GLN A 20 25.92 3.67 4.64
C GLN A 20 26.15 3.06 3.26
N SER A 21 27.16 3.56 2.55
CA SER A 21 27.52 3.09 1.21
C SER A 21 28.50 1.92 1.24
N GLU A 22 29.18 1.70 2.38
CA GLU A 22 30.16 0.62 2.52
C GLU A 22 29.46 -0.66 2.96
N LEU A 23 29.48 -1.66 2.07
CA LEU A 23 29.02 -3.01 2.39
C LEU A 23 29.99 -3.68 3.38
N PRO A 24 29.49 -4.40 4.40
CA PRO A 24 30.33 -5.16 5.31
C PRO A 24 31.24 -6.19 4.60
N ARG A 25 32.33 -6.59 5.27
CA ARG A 25 33.16 -7.72 4.83
C ARG A 25 32.31 -9.01 4.90
N ASP A 26 32.39 -9.82 3.84
CA ASP A 26 31.62 -11.07 3.63
C ASP A 26 30.12 -10.89 3.34
N TYR A 27 29.68 -9.65 3.08
CA TYR A 27 28.30 -9.31 2.73
C TYR A 27 27.68 -10.17 1.63
N GLU A 28 28.47 -10.61 0.64
CA GLU A 28 27.94 -11.38 -0.49
C GLU A 28 27.45 -12.79 -0.10
N HIS A 29 27.95 -13.33 1.03
CA HIS A 29 27.65 -14.68 1.48
C HIS A 29 26.90 -14.75 2.81
N ASP A 30 26.92 -13.69 3.62
CA ASP A 30 26.21 -13.64 4.90
C ASP A 30 24.79 -13.07 4.77
N LEU A 31 23.78 -13.95 4.90
CA LEU A 31 22.36 -13.59 4.82
C LEU A 31 21.94 -12.61 5.93
N MET A 32 22.56 -12.64 7.11
CA MET A 32 22.21 -11.72 8.21
C MET A 32 22.74 -10.32 7.95
N GLN A 33 23.95 -10.21 7.40
CA GLN A 33 24.47 -8.92 6.95
C GLN A 33 23.65 -8.34 5.81
N GLN A 34 23.18 -9.19 4.88
CA GLN A 34 22.25 -8.78 3.82
C GLN A 34 20.92 -8.28 4.40
N ALA A 35 20.38 -8.96 5.41
CA ALA A 35 19.15 -8.53 6.09
C ALA A 35 19.33 -7.18 6.78
N ALA A 36 20.42 -7.01 7.52
CA ALA A 36 20.74 -5.75 8.19
C ALA A 36 20.88 -4.59 7.20
N TYR A 37 21.50 -4.82 6.04
CA TYR A 37 21.66 -3.79 5.03
C TYR A 37 20.34 -3.45 4.33
N ILE A 38 19.52 -4.45 3.96
CA ILE A 38 18.18 -4.19 3.40
C ILE A 38 17.32 -3.41 4.40
N ASP A 39 17.34 -3.81 5.67
CA ASP A 39 16.66 -3.11 6.76
C ASP A 39 17.10 -1.64 6.83
N GLN A 40 18.40 -1.37 6.75
CA GLN A 40 18.92 0.00 6.71
C GLN A 40 18.44 0.79 5.48
N LEU A 41 18.47 0.19 4.28
CA LEU A 41 18.02 0.84 3.05
C LEU A 41 16.53 1.17 3.12
N ASN A 42 15.71 0.25 3.62
CA ASN A 42 14.29 0.46 3.87
C ASN A 42 14.07 1.66 4.79
N HIS A 43 14.73 1.70 5.95
CA HIS A 43 14.60 2.81 6.90
C HIS A 43 15.04 4.14 6.28
N ALA A 44 16.16 4.19 5.56
CA ALA A 44 16.62 5.42 4.92
C ALA A 44 15.63 5.94 3.87
N ALA A 45 15.01 5.05 3.09
CA ALA A 45 14.00 5.42 2.11
C ALA A 45 12.71 5.91 2.77
N TYR A 46 12.21 5.23 3.81
CA TYR A 46 11.03 5.66 4.55
C TYR A 46 11.24 6.97 5.29
N GLU A 47 12.39 7.16 5.96
CA GLU A 47 12.75 8.44 6.57
C GLU A 47 12.79 9.58 5.54
N ALA A 48 13.26 9.30 4.32
CA ALA A 48 13.26 10.30 3.25
C ALA A 48 11.85 10.67 2.77
N ILE A 49 10.93 9.71 2.71
CA ILE A 49 9.50 9.97 2.41
C ILE A 49 8.89 10.85 3.49
N GLU A 50 9.03 10.48 4.76
CA GLU A 50 8.48 11.25 5.88
C GLU A 50 9.10 12.65 5.94
N ALA A 51 10.42 12.77 5.79
CA ALA A 51 11.09 14.07 5.73
C ALA A 51 10.64 14.94 4.54
N GLN A 52 10.18 14.33 3.45
CA GLN A 52 9.57 15.04 2.33
C GLN A 52 8.17 15.54 2.73
N TYR A 53 7.30 14.68 3.30
CA TYR A 53 5.97 15.10 3.77
C TYR A 53 6.01 16.21 4.83
N ALA A 54 7.00 16.21 5.73
CA ALA A 54 7.20 17.30 6.69
C ALA A 54 7.43 18.68 6.05
N LYS A 55 7.79 18.74 4.76
CA LYS A 55 8.02 19.97 3.99
C LYS A 55 6.84 20.34 3.12
N PHE A 56 5.71 19.63 3.22
CA PHE A 56 4.52 19.92 2.43
C PHE A 56 4.07 21.37 2.68
N ASN A 57 3.84 22.09 1.59
CA ASN A 57 3.33 23.45 1.60
C ASN A 57 1.99 23.47 0.83
N PRO A 58 0.85 23.67 1.51
CA PRO A 58 -0.46 23.69 0.86
C PRO A 58 -0.66 24.85 -0.12
N GLU A 59 0.16 25.90 -0.02
CA GLU A 59 0.16 27.10 -0.87
C GLU A 59 1.14 27.01 -2.05
N ALA A 60 1.84 25.88 -2.21
CA ALA A 60 2.77 25.67 -3.32
C ALA A 60 2.05 25.63 -4.67
N SER A 61 2.73 26.10 -5.73
CA SER A 61 2.19 26.05 -7.09
C SER A 61 1.94 24.61 -7.55
N LYS A 62 1.11 24.41 -8.57
CA LYS A 62 0.87 23.07 -9.13
C LYS A 62 2.16 22.38 -9.60
N GLU A 63 3.09 23.12 -10.21
CA GLU A 63 4.38 22.60 -10.65
C GLU A 63 5.23 22.16 -9.47
N GLU A 64 5.28 22.98 -8.41
CA GLU A 64 5.99 22.65 -7.17
C GLU A 64 5.41 21.40 -6.50
N GLN A 65 4.08 21.28 -6.46
CA GLN A 65 3.40 20.09 -5.94
C GLN A 65 3.69 18.85 -6.77
N ILE A 66 3.68 18.94 -8.11
CA ILE A 66 4.03 17.83 -8.99
C ILE A 66 5.47 17.37 -8.70
N ILE A 67 6.44 18.29 -8.65
CA ILE A 67 7.85 17.96 -8.36
C ILE A 67 7.98 17.31 -6.98
N PHE A 68 7.29 17.87 -5.98
CA PHE A 68 7.27 17.35 -4.62
C PHE A 68 6.81 15.89 -4.56
N PHE A 69 5.67 15.58 -5.18
CA PHE A 69 5.07 14.26 -5.13
C PHE A 69 5.76 13.24 -6.06
N LYS A 70 6.29 13.66 -7.20
CA LYS A 70 7.11 12.79 -8.07
C LYS A 70 8.34 12.25 -7.35
N LYS A 71 8.96 13.05 -6.49
CA LYS A 71 10.08 12.58 -5.66
C LYS A 71 9.65 11.44 -4.73
N ILE A 72 8.47 11.54 -4.12
CA ILE A 72 7.94 10.48 -3.25
C ILE A 72 7.65 9.21 -4.05
N LEU A 73 7.05 9.34 -5.24
CA LEU A 73 6.80 8.21 -6.14
C LEU A 73 8.08 7.46 -6.52
N ALA A 74 9.15 8.19 -6.86
CA ALA A 74 10.44 7.58 -7.21
C ALA A 74 11.00 6.74 -6.05
N ILE A 75 10.92 7.25 -4.81
CA ILE A 75 11.38 6.51 -3.62
C ILE A 75 10.49 5.28 -3.38
N LYS A 76 9.16 5.42 -3.48
CA LYS A 76 8.23 4.29 -3.35
C LYS A 76 8.48 3.21 -4.40
N ASN A 77 8.85 3.59 -5.62
CA ASN A 77 9.18 2.62 -6.65
C ASN A 77 10.43 1.80 -6.29
N ILE A 78 11.48 2.45 -5.80
CA ILE A 78 12.69 1.75 -5.32
C ILE A 78 12.35 0.80 -4.14
N LEU A 79 11.46 1.20 -3.25
CA LEU A 79 11.00 0.36 -2.14
C LEU A 79 10.26 -0.90 -2.61
N ARG A 80 9.51 -0.84 -3.74
CA ARG A 80 8.90 -2.03 -4.34
C ARG A 80 9.95 -3.02 -4.81
N ASP A 81 11.00 -2.54 -5.48
CA ASP A 81 12.12 -3.38 -5.92
C ASP A 81 12.87 -3.99 -4.73
N LEU A 82 13.08 -3.21 -3.67
CA LEU A 82 13.69 -3.68 -2.42
C LEU A 82 12.85 -4.75 -1.73
N GLN A 83 11.52 -4.63 -1.76
CA GLN A 83 10.61 -5.61 -1.20
C GLN A 83 10.67 -6.96 -1.95
N VAL A 84 10.88 -6.96 -3.26
CA VAL A 84 11.13 -8.19 -4.04
C VAL A 84 12.43 -8.86 -3.58
N VAL A 85 13.50 -8.08 -3.42
CA VAL A 85 14.78 -8.62 -2.92
C VAL A 85 14.67 -9.14 -1.49
N HIS A 86 13.90 -8.46 -0.64
CA HIS A 86 13.63 -8.89 0.73
C HIS A 86 12.84 -10.21 0.76
N ASN A 87 11.87 -10.40 -0.13
CA ASN A 87 11.15 -11.68 -0.27
C ASN A 87 12.13 -12.82 -0.59
N ASP A 88 13.04 -12.64 -1.56
CA ASP A 88 14.07 -13.64 -1.88
C ASP A 88 14.97 -13.95 -0.68
N LEU A 89 15.41 -12.92 0.06
CA LEU A 89 16.28 -13.08 1.22
C LEU A 89 15.60 -13.84 2.36
N THR A 90 14.37 -13.46 2.71
CA THR A 90 13.63 -14.09 3.82
C THR A 90 13.29 -15.55 3.54
N ASN A 91 13.17 -15.95 2.27
CA ASN A 91 13.04 -17.35 1.89
C ASN A 91 14.31 -18.15 2.21
N ASN A 92 15.49 -17.58 1.91
CA ASN A 92 16.77 -18.20 2.25
C ASN A 92 16.96 -18.31 3.76
N LEU A 93 16.60 -17.27 4.52
CA LEU A 93 16.62 -17.27 5.98
C LEU A 93 15.65 -18.29 6.57
N TYR A 94 14.44 -18.40 6.02
CA TYR A 94 13.44 -19.40 6.42
C TYR A 94 13.96 -20.83 6.22
N ALA A 95 14.63 -21.12 5.10
CA ALA A 95 15.17 -22.45 4.81
C ALA A 95 16.19 -22.94 5.85
N ILE A 96 16.90 -22.02 6.52
CA ILE A 96 17.87 -22.34 7.58
C ILE A 96 17.34 -22.03 9.00
N SER A 97 16.04 -21.74 9.14
CA SER A 97 15.41 -21.36 10.41
C SER A 97 16.11 -20.20 11.14
N ALA A 98 16.60 -19.22 10.38
CA ALA A 98 17.25 -18.02 10.90
C ALA A 98 16.32 -16.79 10.81
N LEU A 99 16.33 -15.97 11.87
CA LEU A 99 15.50 -14.77 11.99
C LEU A 99 16.42 -13.56 12.21
N TYR A 100 16.28 -12.54 11.37
CA TYR A 100 16.97 -11.27 11.59
C TYR A 100 16.27 -10.48 12.71
N ILE A 101 17.05 -10.09 13.71
CA ILE A 101 16.66 -9.16 14.78
C ILE A 101 17.71 -8.07 14.79
N HIS A 102 17.29 -6.80 14.76
CA HIS A 102 18.22 -5.67 14.62
C HIS A 102 19.15 -5.52 15.81
N ASP A 103 18.59 -5.60 17.01
CA ASP A 103 19.35 -5.61 18.26
C ASP A 103 18.74 -6.63 19.23
N GLU A 104 19.46 -7.73 19.46
CA GLU A 104 19.03 -8.78 20.40
C GLU A 104 18.99 -8.28 21.86
N GLN A 105 19.72 -7.20 22.20
CA GLN A 105 19.77 -6.66 23.56
C GLN A 105 18.52 -5.85 23.93
N GLU A 106 17.81 -5.32 22.92
CA GLU A 106 16.57 -4.57 23.12
C GLU A 106 15.33 -5.47 23.28
N ILE A 107 15.49 -6.79 23.20
CA ILE A 107 14.40 -7.75 23.35
C ILE A 107 13.83 -7.66 24.78
N SER A 108 12.63 -7.06 24.88
CA SER A 108 11.87 -6.98 26.13
C SER A 108 10.57 -7.77 26.01
N LEU A 109 10.53 -8.94 26.66
CA LEU A 109 9.37 -9.84 26.65
C LEU A 109 8.57 -9.72 27.94
N ASN A 110 7.25 -9.74 27.82
CA ASN A 110 6.37 -9.84 28.98
C ASN A 110 6.18 -11.32 29.36
N ASN A 111 6.61 -11.71 30.56
CA ASN A 111 6.51 -13.07 31.09
C ASN A 111 5.10 -13.67 31.04
N GLN A 112 4.05 -12.85 31.02
CA GLN A 112 2.66 -13.30 30.86
C GLN A 112 2.42 -13.97 29.50
N TYR A 113 3.12 -13.54 28.45
CA TYR A 113 2.90 -13.98 27.07
C TYR A 113 3.97 -14.97 26.58
N ILE A 114 4.78 -15.51 27.49
CA ILE A 114 5.76 -16.55 27.18
C ILE A 114 5.11 -17.90 27.48
N LEU A 115 5.03 -18.77 26.45
CA LEU A 115 4.56 -20.14 26.60
C LEU A 115 5.41 -20.89 27.65
N PRO A 116 4.82 -21.74 28.51
CA PRO A 116 5.53 -22.40 29.61
C PRO A 116 6.83 -23.10 29.17
N GLU A 117 6.82 -23.79 28.04
CA GLU A 117 7.95 -24.53 27.46
C GLU A 117 9.07 -23.64 26.91
N LEU A 118 8.87 -22.32 26.85
CA LEU A 118 9.86 -21.35 26.35
C LEU A 118 10.48 -20.51 27.48
N LYS A 119 9.99 -20.59 28.71
CA LYS A 119 10.41 -19.70 29.82
C LYS A 119 11.88 -19.82 30.22
N GLU A 120 12.50 -20.97 29.96
CA GLU A 120 13.92 -21.23 30.27
C GLU A 120 14.87 -20.90 29.11
N LYS A 121 14.33 -20.48 27.96
CA LYS A 121 15.14 -20.17 26.77
C LYS A 121 15.63 -18.72 26.79
N GLU A 122 16.71 -18.49 26.06
CA GLU A 122 17.20 -17.12 25.82
C GLU A 122 16.14 -16.29 25.08
N PRO A 123 16.01 -14.97 25.34
CA PRO A 123 14.97 -14.13 24.75
C PRO A 123 14.88 -14.25 23.22
N LYS A 124 16.01 -14.27 22.51
CA LYS A 124 16.04 -14.45 21.06
C LYS A 124 15.50 -15.80 20.58
N GLU A 125 15.71 -16.86 21.35
CA GLU A 125 15.18 -18.18 21.03
C GLU A 125 13.68 -18.23 21.25
N ILE A 126 13.17 -17.53 22.27
CA ILE A 126 11.74 -17.35 22.50
C ILE A 126 11.10 -16.65 21.30
N VAL A 127 11.68 -15.53 20.84
CA VAL A 127 11.19 -14.79 19.67
C VAL A 127 11.20 -15.67 18.43
N ARG A 128 12.36 -16.29 18.12
CA ARG A 128 12.51 -17.18 16.97
C ARG A 128 11.51 -18.34 16.98
N THR A 129 11.30 -18.97 18.14
CA THR A 129 10.34 -20.08 18.26
C THR A 129 8.91 -19.61 18.02
N ASN A 130 8.50 -18.48 18.61
CA ASN A 130 7.15 -17.92 18.41
C ASN A 130 6.93 -17.52 16.94
N PHE A 131 7.92 -16.93 16.29
CA PHE A 131 7.87 -16.53 14.89
C PHE A 131 7.62 -17.75 13.97
N TYR A 132 8.42 -18.81 14.08
CA TYR A 132 8.27 -19.99 13.23
C TYR A 132 7.03 -20.83 13.57
N GLN A 133 6.61 -20.86 14.84
CA GLN A 133 5.33 -21.46 15.22
C GLN A 133 4.16 -20.71 14.56
N LEU A 134 4.17 -19.37 14.58
CA LEU A 134 3.17 -18.56 13.90
C LEU A 134 3.15 -18.83 12.39
N LEU A 135 4.31 -18.84 11.72
CA LEU A 135 4.39 -19.16 10.29
C LEU A 135 3.88 -20.56 9.96
N THR A 136 4.23 -21.55 10.78
CA THR A 136 3.74 -22.93 10.63
C THR A 136 2.23 -22.98 10.76
N ASN A 137 1.66 -22.27 11.74
CA ASN A 137 0.22 -22.18 11.94
C ASN A 137 -0.48 -21.46 10.77
N ILE A 138 0.11 -20.38 10.24
CA ILE A 138 -0.39 -19.69 9.04
C ILE A 138 -0.41 -20.67 7.86
N ASN A 139 0.70 -21.37 7.60
CA ASN A 139 0.78 -22.32 6.49
C ASN A 139 -0.22 -23.49 6.64
N LYS A 140 -0.44 -23.96 7.88
CA LYS A 140 -1.40 -25.04 8.16
C LYS A 140 -2.86 -24.60 8.01
N ASN A 141 -3.19 -23.39 8.48
CA ASN A 141 -4.57 -22.89 8.52
C ASN A 141 -5.03 -22.28 7.20
N ASN A 142 -4.12 -22.07 6.24
CA ASN A 142 -4.38 -21.35 4.99
C ASN A 142 -3.89 -22.15 3.78
N SER A 143 -4.58 -22.02 2.65
CA SER A 143 -4.15 -22.59 1.36
C SER A 143 -3.41 -21.53 0.54
N LEU A 144 -2.23 -21.11 1.02
CA LEU A 144 -1.40 -20.10 0.37
C LEU A 144 -0.55 -20.72 -0.75
N THR A 145 -0.35 -19.99 -1.84
CA THR A 145 0.72 -20.33 -2.80
C THR A 145 2.10 -20.07 -2.17
N SER A 146 3.16 -20.59 -2.79
CA SER A 146 4.53 -20.32 -2.34
C SER A 146 4.84 -18.81 -2.35
N GLU A 147 4.39 -18.08 -3.38
CA GLU A 147 4.58 -16.62 -3.46
C GLU A 147 3.82 -15.88 -2.35
N GLU A 148 2.55 -16.26 -2.11
CA GLU A 148 1.73 -15.68 -1.05
C GLU A 148 2.36 -15.93 0.34
N PHE A 149 2.87 -17.14 0.59
CA PHE A 149 3.57 -17.48 1.83
C PHE A 149 4.89 -16.70 1.99
N ASN A 150 5.69 -16.63 0.93
CA ASN A 150 6.97 -15.91 0.94
C ASN A 150 6.78 -14.42 1.23
N PHE A 151 5.74 -13.82 0.65
CA PHE A 151 5.38 -12.42 0.93
C PHE A 151 5.00 -12.24 2.41
N ILE A 152 4.16 -13.10 2.97
CA ILE A 152 3.81 -13.04 4.40
C ILE A 152 5.01 -13.24 5.32
N ASN A 153 5.87 -14.22 5.03
CA ASN A 153 7.11 -14.44 5.77
C ASN A 153 7.98 -13.18 5.81
N SER A 154 8.13 -12.54 4.65
CA SER A 154 8.88 -11.31 4.49
C SER A 154 8.29 -10.13 5.28
N LEU A 155 6.96 -9.94 5.27
CA LEU A 155 6.31 -8.89 6.07
C LEU A 155 6.42 -9.16 7.58
N LEU A 156 6.17 -10.40 8.01
CA LEU A 156 6.27 -10.77 9.42
C LEU A 156 7.71 -10.66 9.94
N MET A 157 8.73 -10.94 9.11
CA MET A 157 10.13 -10.78 9.50
C MET A 157 10.49 -9.30 9.69
N GLN A 158 9.97 -8.40 8.85
CA GLN A 158 10.14 -6.95 9.05
C GLN A 158 9.53 -6.50 10.38
N ILE A 159 8.30 -6.94 10.68
CA ILE A 159 7.65 -6.70 11.98
C ILE A 159 8.50 -7.28 13.12
N ALA A 160 8.90 -8.54 13.04
CA ALA A 160 9.64 -9.23 14.11
C ALA A 160 11.08 -8.74 14.32
N SER A 161 11.58 -7.82 13.48
CA SER A 161 12.97 -7.33 13.56
C SER A 161 13.20 -6.30 14.68
N ARG A 162 12.13 -5.71 15.24
CA ARG A 162 12.17 -4.61 16.22
C ARG A 162 11.30 -4.87 17.46
N PRO A 163 11.53 -4.20 18.61
CA PRO A 163 10.94 -4.55 19.89
C PRO A 163 9.40 -4.57 19.96
N GLU A 164 8.69 -3.59 19.40
CA GLU A 164 7.21 -3.54 19.42
C GLU A 164 6.61 -4.62 18.51
N GLY A 165 7.18 -4.82 17.32
CA GLY A 165 6.79 -5.93 16.47
C GLY A 165 7.11 -7.31 17.08
N ILE A 166 8.20 -7.46 17.82
CA ILE A 166 8.48 -8.67 18.62
C ILE A 166 7.37 -8.91 19.65
N LYS A 167 6.96 -7.88 20.40
CA LYS A 167 5.84 -7.98 21.36
C LYS A 167 4.55 -8.39 20.67
N LEU A 168 4.27 -7.86 19.48
CA LEU A 168 3.12 -8.23 18.66
C LEU A 168 3.15 -9.73 18.29
N ILE A 169 4.25 -10.22 17.72
CA ILE A 169 4.38 -11.61 17.26
C ILE A 169 4.29 -12.60 18.44
N VAL A 170 5.03 -12.35 19.52
CA VAL A 170 5.03 -13.22 20.71
C VAL A 170 3.64 -13.28 21.34
N LYS A 171 3.00 -12.12 21.53
CA LYS A 171 1.66 -12.07 22.12
C LYS A 171 0.59 -12.70 21.22
N LEU A 172 0.69 -12.52 19.90
CA LEU A 172 -0.24 -13.11 18.95
C LEU A 172 -0.13 -14.63 18.97
N ASN A 173 1.08 -15.19 18.85
CA ASN A 173 1.29 -16.63 18.89
C ASN A 173 0.85 -17.22 20.24
N TYR A 174 1.16 -16.57 21.35
CA TYR A 174 0.68 -16.98 22.67
C TYR A 174 -0.84 -17.08 22.73
N LEU A 175 -1.57 -16.07 22.24
CA LEU A 175 -3.04 -16.07 22.27
C LEU A 175 -3.64 -17.11 21.34
N LEU A 176 -3.07 -17.31 20.15
CA LEU A 176 -3.51 -18.35 19.21
C LEU A 176 -3.35 -19.74 19.83
N THR A 177 -2.18 -20.03 20.41
CA THR A 177 -1.91 -21.33 21.05
C THR A 177 -2.78 -21.56 22.28
N THR A 178 -2.83 -20.61 23.22
CA THR A 178 -3.53 -20.81 24.49
C THR A 178 -5.05 -20.81 24.39
N LYS A 179 -5.60 -20.21 23.33
CA LYS A 179 -7.05 -20.21 23.06
C LYS A 179 -7.47 -21.23 22.01
N GLU A 180 -6.53 -22.03 21.49
CA GLU A 180 -6.78 -22.92 20.34
C GLU A 180 -7.42 -22.17 19.15
N ALA A 181 -7.05 -20.90 18.98
CA ALA A 181 -7.63 -20.02 17.98
C ALA A 181 -6.84 -20.06 16.67
N GLN A 182 -7.50 -19.72 15.57
CA GLN A 182 -6.92 -19.74 14.23
C GLN A 182 -6.79 -18.33 13.64
N LEU A 183 -5.63 -18.07 13.02
CA LEU A 183 -5.43 -16.93 12.14
C LEU A 183 -5.57 -17.38 10.69
N ILE A 184 -6.53 -16.80 9.98
CA ILE A 184 -6.83 -17.09 8.58
C ILE A 184 -6.53 -15.85 7.73
N LEU A 185 -5.60 -15.99 6.78
CA LEU A 185 -5.25 -14.96 5.81
C LEU A 185 -5.99 -15.22 4.48
N LYS A 186 -6.63 -14.19 3.92
CA LYS A 186 -7.43 -14.28 2.69
C LYS A 186 -6.97 -13.25 1.66
N PRO A 187 -6.95 -13.59 0.36
CA PRO A 187 -6.68 -12.60 -0.67
C PRO A 187 -7.72 -11.48 -0.66
N SER A 188 -7.28 -10.23 -0.58
CA SER A 188 -8.11 -9.02 -0.66
C SER A 188 -7.44 -7.97 -1.55
N ASN A 189 -8.16 -6.92 -1.92
CA ASN A 189 -7.59 -5.76 -2.57
C ASN A 189 -6.89 -4.80 -1.59
N ASN A 190 -7.10 -4.98 -0.29
CA ASN A 190 -6.53 -4.16 0.79
C ASN A 190 -6.00 -5.05 1.93
N PHE A 191 -5.31 -4.43 2.88
CA PHE A 191 -5.10 -5.00 4.20
C PHE A 191 -6.32 -4.65 5.07
N GLU A 192 -6.92 -5.65 5.71
CA GLU A 192 -8.13 -5.46 6.54
C GLU A 192 -8.35 -6.62 7.52
N CYS A 193 -8.96 -6.38 8.68
CA CYS A 193 -9.27 -7.39 9.69
C CYS A 193 -10.77 -7.54 9.91
N SER A 194 -11.21 -8.75 10.24
CA SER A 194 -12.60 -8.99 10.65
C SER A 194 -12.96 -8.22 11.93
N MET A 195 -14.05 -7.45 11.90
CA MET A 195 -14.49 -6.63 13.04
C MET A 195 -15.51 -7.31 13.97
N ALA A 196 -15.58 -6.85 15.22
CA ALA A 196 -16.45 -7.39 16.27
C ALA A 196 -17.97 -7.11 16.07
N ALA A 197 -18.78 -7.97 16.68
CA ALA A 197 -20.25 -7.91 16.65
C ALA A 197 -20.80 -6.70 17.46
N GLY A 198 -21.01 -5.57 16.78
CA GLY A 198 -21.68 -4.38 17.32
C GLY A 198 -21.93 -3.30 16.27
N GLY A 199 -21.05 -3.21 15.27
CA GLY A 199 -21.20 -2.34 14.13
C GLY A 199 -22.19 -2.90 13.10
N LEU A 200 -22.97 -2.03 12.46
CA LEU A 200 -23.53 -2.36 11.16
C LEU A 200 -22.34 -2.50 10.21
N ALA A 201 -21.99 -3.73 9.85
CA ALA A 201 -21.01 -3.96 8.79
C ALA A 201 -21.48 -3.22 7.54
N LYS A 202 -20.68 -2.27 7.05
CA LYS A 202 -20.88 -1.71 5.72
C LYS A 202 -20.85 -2.87 4.70
N THR A 203 -21.69 -2.76 3.68
CA THR A 203 -21.76 -3.71 2.56
C THR A 203 -20.41 -3.92 1.90
N SER A 204 -19.92 -5.17 2.02
CA SER A 204 -18.89 -5.90 1.25
C SER A 204 -17.48 -5.31 1.15
N PRO A 205 -16.46 -6.02 1.64
CA PRO A 205 -15.09 -5.90 1.16
C PRO A 205 -14.98 -6.47 -0.26
N GLU A 206 -14.08 -5.90 -1.07
CA GLU A 206 -13.80 -6.36 -2.43
C GLU A 206 -12.90 -7.61 -2.42
N PHE A 207 -13.41 -8.74 -1.94
CA PHE A 207 -12.67 -10.01 -2.04
C PHE A 207 -12.63 -10.50 -3.49
N SER A 208 -11.43 -10.81 -3.98
CA SER A 208 -11.27 -11.52 -5.25
C SER A 208 -11.76 -12.97 -5.08
N ARG A 209 -12.85 -13.34 -5.76
CA ARG A 209 -13.39 -14.71 -5.76
C ARG A 209 -12.38 -15.68 -6.40
N LYS A 210 -11.58 -16.39 -5.61
CA LYS A 210 -11.01 -17.68 -6.03
C LYS A 210 -12.07 -18.76 -5.74
N SER A 211 -12.85 -19.12 -6.75
CA SER A 211 -13.88 -20.19 -6.77
C SER A 211 -15.21 -19.91 -6.04
N ILE A 212 -16.33 -20.25 -6.72
CA ILE A 212 -17.70 -20.20 -6.22
C ILE A 212 -18.10 -21.64 -5.89
N THR A 213 -18.13 -22.01 -4.62
CA THR A 213 -19.09 -23.00 -4.13
C THR A 213 -20.18 -22.29 -3.31
N PRO A 214 -21.47 -22.66 -3.45
CA PRO A 214 -22.59 -21.95 -2.83
C PRO A 214 -22.59 -21.92 -1.28
N GLU A 215 -21.80 -22.78 -0.63
CA GLU A 215 -21.70 -22.84 0.83
C GLU A 215 -20.80 -21.75 1.43
N GLN A 216 -20.06 -21.02 0.59
CA GLN A 216 -19.16 -19.95 1.00
C GLN A 216 -19.64 -18.59 0.49
N ASP A 217 -20.88 -18.20 0.83
CA ASP A 217 -21.31 -16.83 0.59
C ASP A 217 -20.54 -15.90 1.55
N PHE A 218 -19.33 -15.50 1.16
CA PHE A 218 -18.38 -14.72 1.95
C PHE A 218 -18.87 -13.32 2.30
N LYS A 219 -19.94 -12.84 1.63
CA LYS A 219 -20.70 -11.65 2.04
C LYS A 219 -21.28 -11.79 3.46
N THR A 220 -21.42 -13.02 3.95
CA THR A 220 -21.91 -13.35 5.30
C THR A 220 -20.83 -13.79 6.30
N ILE A 221 -19.59 -14.09 5.87
CA ILE A 221 -18.59 -14.82 6.70
C ILE A 221 -17.76 -13.91 7.62
N PHE A 222 -17.76 -12.59 7.39
CA PHE A 222 -17.22 -11.63 8.37
C PHE A 222 -18.17 -11.38 9.55
N LYS A 223 -19.44 -11.79 9.43
CA LYS A 223 -20.36 -11.75 10.56
C LYS A 223 -20.14 -12.99 11.41
N ARG A 224 -19.93 -12.72 12.71
CA ARG A 224 -19.94 -13.64 13.86
C ARG A 224 -18.54 -14.13 14.18
N GLU A 225 -18.10 -13.88 15.41
CA GLU A 225 -17.34 -14.81 16.28
C GLU A 225 -16.73 -14.11 17.52
N THR A 226 -16.64 -12.77 17.57
CA THR A 226 -16.08 -12.08 18.75
C THR A 226 -17.12 -11.92 19.87
N LEU A 227 -16.98 -12.71 20.94
CA LEU A 227 -17.74 -12.52 22.18
C LEU A 227 -16.98 -11.57 23.11
N ARG A 228 -17.65 -10.52 23.63
CA ARG A 228 -17.04 -9.53 24.52
C ARG A 228 -16.41 -10.22 25.74
N GLY A 229 -15.13 -9.91 26.02
CA GLY A 229 -14.38 -10.49 27.14
C GLY A 229 -13.87 -11.93 26.95
N VAL A 230 -14.42 -12.68 25.99
CA VAL A 230 -14.00 -14.06 25.66
C VAL A 230 -13.03 -14.07 24.47
N GLY A 231 -13.33 -13.27 23.45
CA GLY A 231 -12.58 -13.18 22.20
C GLY A 231 -13.16 -14.02 21.08
N SER A 232 -12.39 -14.20 20.01
CA SER A 232 -12.74 -15.02 18.85
C SER A 232 -11.90 -16.29 18.77
N GLY A 233 -12.53 -17.39 18.35
CA GLY A 233 -11.83 -18.65 18.01
C GLY A 233 -11.19 -18.62 16.62
N THR A 234 -11.64 -17.73 15.74
CA THR A 234 -11.03 -17.49 14.42
C THR A 234 -10.89 -16.00 14.17
N VAL A 235 -9.74 -15.55 13.69
CA VAL A 235 -9.57 -14.19 13.16
C VAL A 235 -9.22 -14.26 11.69
N ARG A 236 -9.89 -13.43 10.89
CA ARG A 236 -9.69 -13.36 9.43
C ARG A 236 -9.04 -12.03 9.08
N ILE A 237 -7.94 -12.08 8.34
CA ILE A 237 -7.24 -10.91 7.80
C ILE A 237 -7.26 -10.99 6.27
N GLY A 238 -7.78 -9.96 5.62
CA GLY A 238 -7.61 -9.71 4.20
C GLY A 238 -6.21 -9.17 3.93
N VAL A 239 -5.52 -9.74 2.94
CA VAL A 239 -4.17 -9.36 2.54
C VAL A 239 -4.13 -9.16 1.04
N ASP A 240 -3.57 -8.03 0.60
CA ASP A 240 -3.22 -7.83 -0.80
C ASP A 240 -1.87 -8.48 -1.13
N TYR A 241 -1.90 -9.75 -1.52
CA TYR A 241 -0.70 -10.49 -1.91
C TYR A 241 0.00 -9.94 -3.16
N ARG A 242 -0.69 -9.09 -3.93
CA ARG A 242 -0.15 -8.44 -5.13
C ARG A 242 0.12 -6.97 -4.91
N TYR A 243 0.21 -6.51 -3.65
CA TYR A 243 0.37 -5.10 -3.32
C TYR A 243 1.49 -4.45 -4.13
N ASN A 244 2.68 -5.05 -4.15
CA ASN A 244 3.84 -4.51 -4.86
C ASN A 244 3.70 -4.49 -6.39
N ASP A 245 2.76 -5.23 -6.99
CA ASP A 245 2.55 -5.22 -8.45
C ASP A 245 1.53 -4.16 -8.88
N LYS A 246 0.73 -3.65 -7.93
CA LYS A 246 -0.38 -2.75 -8.20
C LYS A 246 0.05 -1.29 -8.13
N VAL A 247 -0.69 -0.45 -8.87
CA VAL A 247 -0.62 1.02 -8.77
C VAL A 247 -0.79 1.48 -7.32
N SER A 248 -1.61 0.79 -6.53
CA SER A 248 -1.89 1.15 -5.13
C SER A 248 -0.65 1.16 -4.23
N SER A 249 0.41 0.41 -4.55
CA SER A 249 1.69 0.50 -3.82
C SER A 249 2.44 1.82 -4.04
N LEU A 250 2.07 2.56 -5.09
CA LEU A 250 2.57 3.89 -5.41
C LEU A 250 1.58 4.99 -5.03
N ASN A 251 0.47 4.67 -4.34
CA ASN A 251 -0.48 5.68 -3.91
C ASN A 251 0.21 6.71 -3.02
N LEU A 252 -0.13 7.98 -3.21
CA LEU A 252 0.37 9.11 -2.45
C LEU A 252 -0.63 9.54 -1.37
N GLU A 253 -1.51 8.62 -0.98
CA GLU A 253 -2.43 8.83 0.13
C GLU A 253 -1.66 9.21 1.40
N VAL A 254 -2.08 10.30 2.00
CA VAL A 254 -1.52 10.82 3.25
C VAL A 254 -2.54 10.82 4.35
N TYR A 255 -2.06 10.74 5.57
CA TYR A 255 -2.83 10.91 6.79
C TYR A 255 -2.36 12.16 7.54
N ALA A 256 -3.20 12.67 8.42
CA ALA A 256 -2.80 13.71 9.36
C ALA A 256 -1.67 13.18 10.27
N SER A 257 -0.69 14.04 10.55
CA SER A 257 0.42 13.72 11.44
C SER A 257 0.63 14.83 12.46
N ALA A 258 0.56 14.47 13.74
CA ALA A 258 0.77 15.41 14.83
C ALA A 258 2.18 16.02 14.76
N GLY A 259 2.25 17.35 14.60
CA GLY A 259 3.51 18.12 14.56
C GLY A 259 4.29 18.05 13.24
N LYS A 260 3.80 17.30 12.25
CA LYS A 260 4.39 17.23 10.90
C LYS A 260 3.40 17.57 9.79
N GLY A 261 2.12 17.75 10.15
CA GLY A 261 1.02 18.01 9.24
C GLY A 261 0.57 16.74 8.53
N LEU A 262 1.46 16.11 7.76
CA LEU A 262 1.18 14.89 6.99
C LEU A 262 2.18 13.76 7.27
N THR A 263 1.73 12.52 7.10
CA THR A 263 2.56 11.30 7.10
C THR A 263 2.07 10.33 6.03
N ASP A 264 2.95 9.43 5.60
CA ASP A 264 2.62 8.42 4.59
C ASP A 264 1.70 7.33 5.15
N ILE A 265 0.95 6.65 4.30
CA ILE A 265 0.25 5.41 4.66
C ILE A 265 1.20 4.37 5.32
N GLY A 266 2.45 4.33 4.87
CA GLY A 266 3.47 3.43 5.39
C GLY A 266 3.58 2.12 4.60
N PRO A 267 4.61 1.31 4.90
CA PRO A 267 4.89 0.06 4.21
C PRO A 267 3.81 -1.02 4.41
N PRO A 268 3.75 -2.03 3.53
CA PRO A 268 2.89 -3.20 3.68
C PRO A 268 3.01 -3.91 5.02
N PHE A 269 4.19 -3.93 5.64
CA PHE A 269 4.38 -4.57 6.94
C PHE A 269 3.75 -3.75 8.08
N ILE A 270 3.67 -2.42 7.97
CA ILE A 270 2.92 -1.58 8.92
C ILE A 270 1.42 -1.80 8.75
N LEU A 271 0.94 -1.92 7.50
CA LEU A 271 -0.45 -2.25 7.21
C LEU A 271 -0.83 -3.63 7.75
N LEU A 272 0.00 -4.65 7.52
CA LEU A 272 -0.20 -5.97 8.14
C LEU A 272 -0.14 -5.88 9.66
N GLY A 273 0.82 -5.13 10.23
CA GLY A 273 0.95 -4.91 11.66
C GLY A 273 -0.31 -4.32 12.29
N HIS A 274 -0.91 -3.32 11.64
CA HIS A 274 -2.20 -2.73 12.00
C HIS A 274 -3.29 -3.80 12.10
N GLU A 275 -3.44 -4.65 11.07
CA GLU A 275 -4.45 -5.72 11.08
C GLU A 275 -4.18 -6.82 12.11
N LEU A 276 -2.90 -7.10 12.40
CA LEU A 276 -2.52 -8.04 13.45
C LEU A 276 -2.82 -7.47 14.85
N ILE A 277 -2.78 -6.15 15.03
CA ILE A 277 -3.21 -5.50 16.29
C ILE A 277 -4.73 -5.63 16.45
N HIS A 278 -5.52 -5.40 15.39
CA HIS A 278 -6.95 -5.74 15.42
C HIS A 278 -7.18 -7.22 15.74
N ALA A 279 -6.35 -8.12 15.18
CA ALA A 279 -6.42 -9.55 15.52
C ALA A 279 -6.18 -9.81 17.00
N LEU A 280 -5.20 -9.15 17.64
CA LEU A 280 -5.00 -9.22 19.08
C LEU A 280 -6.23 -8.74 19.85
N HIS A 281 -6.84 -7.63 19.44
CA HIS A 281 -8.05 -7.10 20.09
C HIS A 281 -9.21 -8.09 19.97
N ASN A 282 -9.39 -8.70 18.81
CA ASN A 282 -10.40 -9.74 18.58
C ASN A 282 -10.15 -11.00 19.41
N LEU A 283 -8.92 -11.52 19.40
CA LEU A 283 -8.53 -12.71 20.19
C LEU A 283 -8.70 -12.47 21.68
N THR A 284 -8.46 -11.26 22.17
CA THR A 284 -8.64 -10.93 23.59
C THR A 284 -10.07 -10.57 23.97
N GLY A 285 -10.98 -10.45 23.01
CA GLY A 285 -12.35 -9.95 23.25
C GLY A 285 -12.37 -8.50 23.70
N LYS A 286 -11.27 -7.78 23.40
CA LYS A 286 -11.07 -6.36 23.71
C LYS A 286 -11.30 -5.46 22.51
N ALA A 287 -11.62 -5.99 21.32
CA ALA A 287 -12.07 -5.20 20.17
C ALA A 287 -13.28 -4.36 20.56
N ARG A 288 -13.26 -3.06 20.22
CA ARG A 288 -14.14 -2.06 20.81
C ARG A 288 -15.01 -1.36 19.77
N ASP A 289 -16.29 -1.70 19.71
CA ASP A 289 -17.26 -0.99 18.87
C ASP A 289 -17.83 0.28 19.53
N ASN A 290 -17.65 0.48 20.85
CA ASN A 290 -18.08 1.71 21.52
C ASN A 290 -17.28 2.01 22.80
N PHE A 291 -17.08 3.29 23.08
CA PHE A 291 -16.25 3.85 24.16
C PHE A 291 -16.92 5.04 24.88
N GLY A 292 -18.25 5.07 24.99
CA GLY A 292 -18.99 6.18 25.62
C GLY A 292 -18.23 6.94 26.73
N PRO A 293 -17.79 6.30 27.84
CA PRO A 293 -17.12 7.01 28.93
C PRO A 293 -15.70 7.52 28.65
N PHE A 294 -14.94 6.92 27.72
CA PHE A 294 -13.55 7.29 27.45
C PHE A 294 -13.44 8.56 26.60
N PHE A 295 -14.23 8.64 25.52
CA PHE A 295 -14.31 9.86 24.68
C PHE A 295 -15.19 10.95 25.30
N GLN A 296 -15.88 10.68 26.41
CA GLN A 296 -16.57 11.67 27.23
C GLN A 296 -15.65 12.39 28.23
N GLY A 297 -14.38 11.98 28.34
CA GLY A 297 -13.39 12.71 29.14
C GLY A 297 -13.13 14.11 28.56
N PRO A 298 -12.86 15.14 29.39
CA PRO A 298 -12.69 16.53 28.93
C PRO A 298 -11.70 16.65 27.77
N LYS A 299 -10.57 15.93 27.86
CA LYS A 299 -9.51 15.92 26.83
C LYS A 299 -9.99 15.56 25.42
N TYR A 300 -11.00 14.69 25.29
CA TYR A 300 -11.49 14.21 23.99
C TYR A 300 -12.79 14.86 23.58
N ARG A 301 -13.63 15.23 24.56
CA ARG A 301 -14.88 15.96 24.32
C ARG A 301 -14.62 17.40 23.85
N ASP A 302 -13.57 18.01 24.36
CA ASP A 302 -13.21 19.38 24.04
C ASP A 302 -12.26 19.48 22.83
N ASP A 303 -11.90 18.34 22.21
CA ASP A 303 -11.14 18.31 20.95
C ASP A 303 -12.11 18.25 19.76
N PRO A 304 -12.36 19.38 19.08
CA PRO A 304 -13.31 19.44 17.98
C PRO A 304 -12.87 18.63 16.75
N LEU A 305 -11.60 18.19 16.69
CA LEU A 305 -11.05 17.48 15.54
C LEU A 305 -11.20 15.96 15.67
N MET A 306 -11.50 15.46 16.86
CA MET A 306 -11.71 14.03 17.11
C MET A 306 -12.88 13.49 16.29
N GLU A 307 -13.99 14.23 16.16
CA GLU A 307 -15.12 13.80 15.33
C GLU A 307 -14.77 13.79 13.84
N THR A 308 -13.87 14.67 13.38
CA THR A 308 -13.43 14.67 11.98
C THR A 308 -12.53 13.46 11.71
N LEU A 309 -11.51 13.25 12.54
CA LEU A 309 -10.51 12.18 12.34
C LEU A 309 -11.06 10.78 12.66
N TYR A 310 -12.06 10.72 13.54
CA TYR A 310 -12.74 9.51 14.00
C TYR A 310 -14.27 9.74 14.09
N PRO A 311 -15.00 9.70 12.96
CA PRO A 311 -16.41 10.03 12.89
C PRO A 311 -17.30 9.23 13.85
N THR A 312 -18.13 9.95 14.60
CA THR A 312 -19.08 9.33 15.53
C THR A 312 -20.24 8.68 14.77
N LYS A 313 -20.68 7.51 15.23
CA LYS A 313 -21.89 6.83 14.74
C LYS A 313 -23.16 7.45 15.34
N SER A 314 -23.07 7.99 16.55
CA SER A 314 -24.12 8.76 17.23
C SER A 314 -23.52 9.62 18.35
N MET A 315 -24.32 10.49 18.98
CA MET A 315 -23.89 11.30 20.14
C MET A 315 -23.28 10.49 21.31
N TYR A 316 -23.53 9.18 21.37
CA TYR A 316 -23.06 8.30 22.45
C TYR A 316 -22.18 7.15 21.93
N SER A 317 -21.80 7.16 20.65
CA SER A 317 -21.02 6.09 20.05
C SER A 317 -20.07 6.55 18.96
N TYR A 318 -18.79 6.21 19.12
CA TYR A 318 -17.78 6.32 18.06
C TYR A 318 -17.79 5.14 17.09
N GLY A 319 -18.57 4.08 17.37
CA GLY A 319 -18.66 2.94 16.48
C GLY A 319 -17.29 2.31 16.17
N PRO A 320 -17.09 1.83 14.92
CA PRO A 320 -15.81 1.35 14.40
C PRO A 320 -14.61 2.27 14.60
N SER A 321 -14.80 3.59 14.50
CA SER A 321 -13.71 4.57 14.58
C SER A 321 -13.04 4.59 15.96
N ALA A 322 -13.71 4.05 16.98
CA ALA A 322 -13.16 3.88 18.30
C ALA A 322 -12.06 2.80 18.35
N GLU A 323 -12.28 1.70 17.62
CA GLU A 323 -11.31 0.61 17.46
C GLU A 323 -10.10 1.10 16.65
N GLU A 324 -10.34 1.85 15.56
CA GLU A 324 -9.27 2.50 14.77
C GLU A 324 -8.40 3.42 15.62
N TYR A 325 -8.99 4.29 16.46
CA TYR A 325 -8.22 5.15 17.35
C TYR A 325 -7.32 4.32 18.30
N TRP A 326 -7.81 3.19 18.80
CA TRP A 326 -7.04 2.35 19.71
C TRP A 326 -5.93 1.56 19.00
N THR A 327 -6.21 1.11 17.78
CA THR A 327 -5.23 0.43 16.94
C THR A 327 -4.17 1.39 16.41
N ILE A 328 -4.49 2.65 16.11
CA ILE A 328 -3.55 3.63 15.56
C ILE A 328 -2.77 4.35 16.66
N GLU A 329 -3.46 4.97 17.62
CA GLU A 329 -2.88 5.94 18.56
C GLU A 329 -2.93 5.51 20.03
N GLY A 330 -4.08 5.01 20.47
CA GLY A 330 -4.39 4.94 21.91
C GLY A 330 -3.92 3.67 22.63
N GLY A 331 -3.63 2.61 21.89
CA GLY A 331 -3.11 1.35 22.43
C GLY A 331 -1.64 1.47 22.87
N THR A 332 -1.24 0.71 23.90
CA THR A 332 0.17 0.59 24.30
C THR A 332 1.02 -0.10 23.22
N LEU A 333 0.42 -1.08 22.54
CA LEU A 333 0.93 -1.69 21.31
C LEU A 333 -0.07 -1.29 20.22
N CYS A 334 0.34 -0.41 19.32
CA CYS A 334 -0.49 0.22 18.29
C CYS A 334 0.33 0.45 17.01
N GLU A 335 -0.31 0.89 15.94
CA GLU A 335 0.36 1.23 14.68
C GLU A 335 1.46 2.26 14.94
N ASN A 336 1.19 3.33 15.71
CA ASN A 336 2.19 4.35 16.00
C ASN A 336 3.39 3.83 16.80
N SER A 337 3.23 2.79 17.63
CA SER A 337 4.38 2.18 18.30
C SER A 337 5.29 1.44 17.31
N LEU A 338 4.71 0.75 16.31
CA LEU A 338 5.46 0.13 15.21
C LEU A 338 6.09 1.20 14.30
N ARG A 339 5.34 2.24 13.92
CA ARG A 339 5.84 3.33 13.08
C ARG A 339 7.08 3.98 13.69
N LYS A 340 7.05 4.26 15.00
CA LYS A 340 8.13 4.94 15.72
C LYS A 340 9.45 4.16 15.71
N GLU A 341 9.43 2.84 15.96
CA GLU A 341 10.65 2.02 15.90
C GLU A 341 11.23 1.92 14.48
N HIS A 342 10.38 2.12 13.48
CA HIS A 342 10.75 2.19 12.06
C HIS A 342 10.99 3.62 11.55
N LYS A 343 11.10 4.61 12.45
CA LYS A 343 11.38 6.03 12.14
C LYS A 343 10.34 6.70 11.23
N LEU A 344 9.12 6.16 11.20
CA LEU A 344 7.97 6.79 10.55
C LEU A 344 7.32 7.80 11.50
N PHE A 345 6.72 8.87 10.96
CA PHE A 345 5.95 9.79 11.81
C PHE A 345 4.68 9.13 12.32
N ASN A 346 4.20 9.62 13.46
CA ASN A 346 2.93 9.17 14.01
C ASN A 346 1.78 9.60 13.10
N ARG A 347 0.86 8.67 12.87
CA ARG A 347 -0.41 8.92 12.21
C ARG A 347 -1.46 9.33 13.26
N THR A 348 -2.34 10.25 12.89
CA THR A 348 -3.57 10.54 13.65
C THR A 348 -4.77 10.49 12.72
N GLY A 349 -5.86 9.88 13.18
CA GLY A 349 -7.03 9.65 12.36
C GLY A 349 -6.93 8.45 11.42
N HIS A 350 -8.09 7.99 10.97
CA HIS A 350 -8.18 6.94 9.95
C HIS A 350 -8.48 7.48 8.55
N LEU A 351 -8.63 8.80 8.39
CA LEU A 351 -8.95 9.43 7.12
C LEU A 351 -7.68 9.73 6.32
N SER A 352 -7.66 9.32 5.06
CA SER A 352 -6.62 9.70 4.09
C SER A 352 -7.15 10.64 3.02
N ALA A 353 -6.22 11.33 2.36
CA ALA A 353 -6.50 12.05 1.12
C ALA A 353 -5.35 11.87 0.13
N GLU A 354 -5.67 11.92 -1.16
CA GLU A 354 -4.69 11.92 -2.24
C GLU A 354 -4.34 13.36 -2.67
N PRO A 355 -3.15 13.58 -3.26
CA PRO A 355 -2.80 14.84 -3.89
C PRO A 355 -3.79 15.23 -4.99
N GLY A 356 -4.05 16.54 -5.14
CA GLY A 356 -5.10 17.03 -6.04
C GLY A 356 -6.51 17.00 -5.44
N SER A 357 -6.64 16.67 -4.15
CA SER A 357 -7.87 16.84 -3.38
C SER A 357 -7.72 17.96 -2.35
N ARG A 358 -8.75 18.81 -2.18
CA ARG A 358 -8.80 19.79 -1.08
C ARG A 358 -8.57 19.13 0.29
N ALA A 359 -9.04 17.89 0.44
CA ALA A 359 -8.91 17.14 1.68
C ALA A 359 -7.45 16.96 2.13
N ILE A 360 -6.47 17.02 1.21
CA ILE A 360 -5.05 16.95 1.60
C ILE A 360 -4.62 18.17 2.41
N ARG A 361 -5.12 19.36 2.05
CA ARG A 361 -4.85 20.60 2.78
C ARG A 361 -5.53 20.55 4.15
N ASP A 362 -6.78 20.12 4.18
CA ASP A 362 -7.52 19.93 5.44
C ASP A 362 -6.78 18.97 6.38
N LEU A 363 -6.34 17.80 5.89
CA LEU A 363 -5.57 16.84 6.68
C LEU A 363 -4.25 17.40 7.20
N TYR A 364 -3.52 18.18 6.38
CA TYR A 364 -2.29 18.83 6.82
C TYR A 364 -2.55 19.75 8.03
N TYR A 365 -3.55 20.63 7.92
CA TYR A 365 -3.89 21.57 8.98
C TYR A 365 -4.47 20.88 10.22
N LEU A 366 -5.24 19.80 10.05
CA LEU A 366 -5.68 18.95 11.16
C LEU A 366 -4.50 18.31 11.91
N GLY A 367 -3.47 17.85 11.18
CA GLY A 367 -2.25 17.31 11.78
C GLY A 367 -1.47 18.36 12.58
N LEU A 368 -1.36 19.59 12.05
CA LEU A 368 -0.74 20.71 12.77
C LEU A 368 -1.49 21.06 14.05
N ALA A 369 -2.83 21.14 14.01
CA ALA A 369 -3.64 21.44 15.18
C ALA A 369 -3.45 20.43 16.33
N ARG A 370 -3.13 19.17 15.99
CA ARG A 370 -2.87 18.09 16.96
C ARG A 370 -1.46 18.14 17.58
N SER A 371 -0.58 19.04 17.13
CA SER A 371 0.74 19.24 17.73
C SER A 371 0.70 20.06 19.03
N TYR A 372 -0.34 20.88 19.19
CA TYR A 372 -0.52 21.84 20.28
C TYR A 372 0.63 22.86 20.44
N SER A 373 1.46 23.09 19.41
CA SER A 373 2.44 24.18 19.43
C SER A 373 1.78 25.52 19.07
N GLU A 374 2.22 26.63 19.68
CA GLU A 374 1.64 27.96 19.44
C GLU A 374 1.69 28.32 17.95
N SER A 375 2.84 28.13 17.29
CA SER A 375 3.01 28.42 15.86
C SER A 375 2.12 27.56 14.95
N ASP A 376 1.92 26.28 15.28
CA ASP A 376 1.07 25.39 14.49
C ASP A 376 -0.41 25.73 14.69
N LEU A 377 -0.81 26.10 15.91
CA LEU A 377 -2.16 26.55 16.22
C LEU A 377 -2.49 27.89 15.55
N GLU A 378 -1.56 28.85 15.54
CA GLU A 378 -1.71 30.11 14.80
C GLU A 378 -1.88 29.88 13.29
N THR A 379 -1.10 28.96 12.74
CA THR A 379 -1.18 28.54 11.33
C THR A 379 -2.54 27.91 11.02
N PHE A 380 -3.01 27.01 11.90
CA PHE A 380 -4.33 26.39 11.79
C PHE A 380 -5.48 27.39 11.89
N VAL A 381 -5.45 28.30 12.86
CA VAL A 381 -6.49 29.34 13.03
C VAL A 381 -6.53 30.25 11.80
N SER A 382 -5.37 30.63 11.27
CA SER A 382 -5.28 31.41 10.03
C SER A 382 -5.89 30.69 8.83
N TYR A 383 -5.75 29.36 8.76
CA TYR A 383 -6.38 28.54 7.73
C TYR A 383 -7.91 28.55 7.85
N ILE A 384 -8.46 28.27 9.04
CA ILE A 384 -9.92 28.25 9.27
C ILE A 384 -10.56 29.58 8.85
N LEU A 385 -9.97 30.71 9.29
CA LEU A 385 -10.49 32.04 8.98
C LEU A 385 -10.52 32.35 7.47
N LYS A 386 -9.63 31.73 6.68
CA LYS A 386 -9.61 31.85 5.21
C LYS A 386 -10.55 30.85 4.52
N ALA A 387 -10.64 29.62 5.05
CA ALA A 387 -11.37 28.51 4.45
C ALA A 387 -12.89 28.74 4.39
N GLU A 388 -13.44 29.64 5.22
CA GLU A 388 -14.85 30.07 5.17
C GLU A 388 -15.22 30.85 3.89
N THR A 389 -14.25 31.20 3.04
CA THR A 389 -14.47 32.05 1.84
C THR A 389 -14.07 31.44 0.49
N ALA A 390 -13.55 30.20 0.45
CA ALA A 390 -13.02 29.61 -0.77
C ALA A 390 -14.07 28.79 -1.57
N GLU A 391 -14.24 29.14 -2.86
CA GLU A 391 -15.08 28.42 -3.85
C GLU A 391 -14.50 27.05 -4.28
N GLU A 392 -15.34 26.27 -4.98
CA GLU A 392 -15.15 24.88 -5.45
C GLU A 392 -13.85 24.61 -6.26
N PHE A 393 -13.48 23.32 -6.30
CA PHE A 393 -12.39 22.68 -7.07
C PHE A 393 -11.66 23.54 -8.11
N SER A 394 -10.35 23.75 -7.93
CA SER A 394 -9.52 24.32 -9.00
C SER A 394 -9.23 23.28 -10.08
N GLU A 395 -9.24 23.68 -11.36
CA GLU A 395 -8.77 22.81 -12.46
C GLU A 395 -7.29 22.41 -12.29
N GLU A 396 -6.52 23.19 -11.52
CA GLU A 396 -5.12 22.90 -11.21
C GLU A 396 -4.96 21.64 -10.35
N ASP A 397 -5.82 21.46 -9.35
CA ASP A 397 -5.77 20.27 -8.49
C ASP A 397 -6.02 18.98 -9.31
N LYS A 398 -6.93 19.03 -10.30
CA LYS A 398 -7.18 17.91 -11.23
C LYS A 398 -5.99 17.62 -12.15
N ILE A 399 -5.26 18.66 -12.55
CA ILE A 399 -4.04 18.50 -13.35
C ILE A 399 -2.97 17.78 -12.52
N VAL A 400 -2.77 18.18 -11.26
CA VAL A 400 -1.84 17.52 -10.33
C VAL A 400 -2.19 16.04 -10.19
N GLU A 401 -3.45 15.72 -9.89
CA GLU A 401 -3.92 14.32 -9.77
C GLU A 401 -3.59 13.49 -11.02
N ARG A 402 -3.94 14.01 -12.21
CA ARG A 402 -3.75 13.29 -13.48
C ARG A 402 -2.28 13.09 -13.84
N VAL A 403 -1.44 14.12 -13.64
CA VAL A 403 0.00 14.04 -13.91
C VAL A 403 0.67 13.02 -12.99
N LEU A 404 0.32 13.02 -11.70
CA LEU A 404 0.88 12.05 -10.75
C LEU A 404 0.40 10.63 -11.05
N LYS A 405 -0.84 10.46 -11.52
CA LYS A 405 -1.36 9.16 -11.94
C LYS A 405 -0.66 8.61 -13.20
N ILE A 406 -0.38 9.48 -14.17
CA ILE A 406 0.45 9.15 -15.34
C ILE A 406 1.86 8.73 -14.89
N GLU A 407 2.45 9.46 -13.95
CA GLU A 407 3.76 9.12 -13.38
C GLU A 407 3.75 7.73 -12.70
N GLN A 408 2.71 7.41 -11.92
CA GLN A 408 2.56 6.08 -11.32
C GLN A 408 2.52 4.97 -12.38
N PHE A 409 1.84 5.19 -13.51
CA PHE A 409 1.81 4.22 -14.60
C PHE A 409 3.18 4.01 -15.24
N ASN A 410 4.03 5.03 -15.31
CA ASN A 410 5.39 4.90 -15.82
C ASN A 410 6.28 3.99 -14.95
N TYR A 411 6.00 3.88 -13.66
CA TYR A 411 6.74 3.03 -12.72
C TYR A 411 6.25 1.57 -12.66
N LEU A 412 5.19 1.23 -13.40
CA LEU A 412 4.70 -0.15 -13.42
C LEU A 412 5.44 -1.00 -14.45
N ASN A 413 5.72 -2.24 -14.05
CA ASN A 413 6.10 -3.30 -14.97
C ASN A 413 4.83 -4.01 -15.46
N TYR A 414 4.68 -4.11 -16.78
CA TYR A 414 3.52 -4.72 -17.41
C TYR A 414 3.90 -6.04 -18.08
N SER A 415 3.28 -7.14 -17.63
CA SER A 415 3.30 -8.40 -18.37
C SER A 415 2.41 -8.34 -19.61
N LEU A 416 2.59 -9.29 -20.55
CA LEU A 416 1.70 -9.42 -21.70
C LEU A 416 0.25 -9.64 -21.22
N THR A 417 0.05 -10.49 -20.22
CA THR A 417 -1.27 -10.69 -19.60
C THR A 417 -1.90 -9.38 -19.08
N ASN A 418 -1.12 -8.48 -18.48
CA ASN A 418 -1.62 -7.17 -18.04
C ASN A 418 -2.08 -6.31 -19.23
N LEU A 419 -1.29 -6.25 -20.30
CA LEU A 419 -1.61 -5.52 -21.53
C LEU A 419 -2.90 -6.03 -22.19
N ILE A 420 -3.09 -7.36 -22.28
CA ILE A 420 -4.32 -7.97 -22.80
C ILE A 420 -5.54 -7.56 -21.97
N ASN A 421 -5.43 -7.57 -20.64
CA ASN A 421 -6.53 -7.19 -19.77
C ASN A 421 -6.86 -5.68 -19.82
N LEU A 422 -5.86 -4.83 -20.04
CA LEU A 422 -6.05 -3.41 -20.29
C LEU A 422 -6.75 -3.15 -21.63
N SER A 423 -6.45 -3.96 -22.64
CA SER A 423 -7.03 -3.91 -24.00
C SER A 423 -8.50 -4.33 -24.08
N LYS A 424 -9.05 -4.94 -23.02
CA LYS A 424 -10.49 -5.20 -22.87
C LYS A 424 -11.22 -3.90 -22.57
N ILE A 425 -11.55 -3.16 -23.62
CA ILE A 425 -12.14 -1.83 -23.57
C ILE A 425 -13.65 -1.92 -23.87
N PRO A 426 -14.52 -1.45 -22.97
CA PRO A 426 -15.96 -1.39 -23.24
C PRO A 426 -16.29 -0.42 -24.38
N SER A 427 -17.29 -0.75 -25.20
CA SER A 427 -17.70 0.06 -26.37
C SER A 427 -17.98 1.53 -26.05
N TYR A 428 -18.52 1.84 -24.85
CA TYR A 428 -18.83 3.21 -24.44
C TYR A 428 -17.58 4.09 -24.21
N GLN A 429 -16.41 3.49 -23.93
CA GLN A 429 -15.16 4.22 -23.78
C GLN A 429 -14.61 4.69 -25.14
N PHE A 430 -14.85 3.94 -26.22
CA PHE A 430 -14.39 4.32 -27.57
C PHE A 430 -14.97 5.65 -28.03
N LYS A 431 -16.26 5.90 -27.79
CA LYS A 431 -16.89 7.18 -28.14
C LYS A 431 -16.23 8.35 -27.40
N LYS A 432 -15.78 8.14 -26.15
CA LYS A 432 -15.04 9.16 -25.40
C LYS A 432 -13.66 9.39 -26.00
N ILE A 433 -12.94 8.33 -26.34
CA ILE A 433 -11.62 8.40 -26.98
C ILE A 433 -11.72 9.13 -28.33
N GLU A 434 -12.70 8.77 -29.16
CA GLU A 434 -12.96 9.42 -30.45
C GLU A 434 -13.18 10.93 -30.30
N ASN A 435 -14.03 11.34 -29.35
CA ASN A 435 -14.26 12.75 -29.10
C ASN A 435 -13.00 13.49 -28.66
N ILE A 436 -12.14 12.87 -27.85
CA ILE A 436 -10.86 13.44 -27.42
C ILE A 436 -9.89 13.54 -28.61
N VAL A 437 -9.81 12.49 -29.43
CA VAL A 437 -8.96 12.48 -30.62
C VAL A 437 -9.39 13.58 -31.59
N GLU A 438 -10.69 13.73 -31.87
CA GLU A 438 -11.19 14.83 -32.72
C GLU A 438 -10.86 16.22 -32.15
N GLN A 439 -10.87 16.39 -30.82
CA GLN A 439 -10.46 17.64 -30.17
C GLN A 439 -8.97 17.95 -30.34
N LEU A 440 -8.13 16.92 -30.46
CA LEU A 440 -6.66 17.04 -30.54
C LEU A 440 -6.12 17.06 -31.97
N LYS A 441 -6.90 16.69 -32.99
CA LYS A 441 -6.49 16.70 -34.41
C LYS A 441 -6.05 18.07 -34.93
N ASN A 442 -6.55 19.15 -34.33
CA ASN A 442 -6.16 20.51 -34.66
C ASN A 442 -5.25 21.04 -33.54
N PRO A 443 -3.91 20.84 -33.64
CA PRO A 443 -3.00 21.33 -32.62
C PRO A 443 -3.15 22.85 -32.44
N ARG A 444 -3.05 23.30 -31.19
CA ARG A 444 -3.01 24.74 -30.90
C ARG A 444 -1.70 25.29 -31.47
N GLU A 445 -1.70 26.49 -32.04
CA GLU A 445 -0.48 27.12 -32.54
C GLU A 445 0.63 27.06 -31.47
N GLY A 446 1.74 26.39 -31.80
CA GLY A 446 2.91 26.24 -30.92
C GLY A 446 2.97 24.97 -30.06
N SER A 447 2.00 24.05 -30.12
CA SER A 447 2.12 22.74 -29.44
C SER A 447 3.03 21.79 -30.22
N ASN A 448 3.94 21.09 -29.54
CA ASN A 448 4.71 20.00 -30.14
C ASN A 448 4.00 18.63 -29.98
N ASP A 449 4.59 17.59 -30.56
CA ASP A 449 4.10 16.21 -30.52
C ASP A 449 4.06 15.64 -29.09
N GLU A 450 5.07 15.90 -28.27
CA GLU A 450 5.11 15.50 -26.86
C GLU A 450 4.00 16.17 -26.02
N ASP A 451 3.72 17.45 -26.24
CA ASP A 451 2.63 18.19 -25.58
C ASP A 451 1.27 17.61 -25.96
N THR A 452 1.13 17.16 -27.21
CA THR A 452 -0.07 16.50 -27.72
C THR A 452 -0.26 15.14 -27.06
N LEU A 453 0.81 14.34 -26.93
CA LEU A 453 0.78 13.07 -26.21
C LEU A 453 0.43 13.28 -24.72
N GLN A 454 1.06 14.25 -24.06
CA GLN A 454 0.79 14.57 -22.66
C GLN A 454 -0.67 15.00 -22.48
N THR A 455 -1.20 15.85 -23.36
CA THR A 455 -2.60 16.27 -23.33
C THR A 455 -3.54 15.11 -23.55
N LEU A 456 -3.24 14.22 -24.52
CA LEU A 456 -4.00 13.00 -24.76
C LEU A 456 -4.08 12.13 -23.49
N LEU A 457 -2.92 11.84 -22.87
CA LEU A 457 -2.85 11.03 -21.64
C LEU A 457 -3.64 11.64 -20.47
N MET A 458 -3.68 12.97 -20.36
CA MET A 458 -4.47 13.66 -19.33
C MET A 458 -5.97 13.64 -19.59
N LEU A 459 -6.42 13.55 -20.85
CA LEU A 459 -7.85 13.62 -21.20
C LEU A 459 -8.52 12.25 -21.28
N VAL A 460 -7.79 11.22 -21.71
CA VAL A 460 -8.35 9.87 -21.87
C VAL A 460 -8.69 9.23 -20.51
N PRO A 461 -9.63 8.27 -20.47
CA PRO A 461 -9.89 7.51 -19.24
C PRO A 461 -8.62 6.85 -18.69
N SER A 462 -8.44 6.80 -17.37
CA SER A 462 -7.19 6.33 -16.75
C SER A 462 -6.75 4.93 -17.22
N LYS A 463 -7.69 4.01 -17.45
CA LYS A 463 -7.38 2.67 -17.98
C LYS A 463 -6.75 2.73 -19.39
N ILE A 464 -7.14 3.71 -20.20
CA ILE A 464 -6.61 3.93 -21.56
C ILE A 464 -5.24 4.61 -21.50
N ALA A 465 -5.08 5.63 -20.64
CA ALA A 465 -3.77 6.24 -20.39
C ALA A 465 -2.76 5.18 -19.92
N GLN A 466 -3.18 4.31 -19.00
CA GLN A 466 -2.37 3.20 -18.52
C GLN A 466 -1.99 2.23 -19.64
N LEU A 467 -2.91 1.88 -20.55
CA LEU A 467 -2.62 1.04 -21.71
C LEU A 467 -1.57 1.69 -22.63
N PHE A 468 -1.72 2.99 -22.92
CA PHE A 468 -0.81 3.73 -23.80
C PHE A 468 0.60 3.77 -23.22
N ILE A 469 0.72 4.07 -21.93
CA ILE A 469 2.00 4.08 -21.21
C ILE A 469 2.61 2.67 -21.15
N ALA A 470 1.79 1.66 -20.84
CA ALA A 470 2.25 0.28 -20.79
C ALA A 470 2.85 -0.15 -22.14
N ILE A 471 2.14 0.08 -23.25
CA ILE A 471 2.64 -0.28 -24.59
C ILE A 471 3.89 0.52 -24.96
N ARG A 472 3.96 1.82 -24.60
CA ARG A 472 5.15 2.65 -24.81
C ARG A 472 6.38 2.06 -24.11
N ASN A 473 6.21 1.59 -22.88
CA ASN A 473 7.31 1.13 -22.03
C ASN A 473 7.63 -0.37 -22.20
N SER A 474 6.76 -1.14 -22.86
CA SER A 474 6.96 -2.56 -23.10
C SER A 474 8.02 -2.81 -24.18
N ASN A 475 9.27 -3.00 -23.74
CA ASN A 475 10.39 -3.35 -24.62
C ASN A 475 10.44 -4.85 -25.01
N ASP A 476 9.67 -5.72 -24.33
CA ASP A 476 9.81 -7.17 -24.45
C ASP A 476 8.47 -7.88 -24.74
N LEU A 477 7.97 -7.66 -25.95
CA LEU A 477 6.75 -8.32 -26.47
C LEU A 477 6.92 -9.84 -26.62
N ASP A 478 8.15 -10.34 -26.59
CA ASP A 478 8.50 -11.77 -26.68
C ASP A 478 8.69 -12.45 -25.32
N SER A 479 8.03 -11.94 -24.27
CA SER A 479 7.83 -12.74 -23.06
C SER A 479 7.24 -14.10 -23.46
N GLY A 480 7.84 -15.20 -23.02
CA GLY A 480 7.38 -16.57 -23.30
C GLY A 480 6.00 -16.91 -22.73
N GLU A 481 5.20 -15.90 -22.35
CA GLU A 481 3.81 -16.02 -21.94
C GLU A 481 2.96 -16.45 -23.14
N GLU A 482 2.38 -17.65 -23.05
CA GLU A 482 1.36 -18.12 -23.98
C GLU A 482 -0.01 -17.57 -23.59
N ILE A 483 -0.69 -16.94 -24.55
CA ILE A 483 -2.06 -16.44 -24.37
C ILE A 483 -2.95 -17.07 -25.44
N ASP A 484 -4.12 -17.53 -25.01
CA ASP A 484 -5.11 -18.17 -25.86
C ASP A 484 -5.46 -17.28 -27.07
N ALA A 485 -5.35 -17.84 -28.28
CA ALA A 485 -5.59 -17.12 -29.52
C ALA A 485 -7.02 -16.56 -29.63
N THR A 486 -8.01 -17.19 -28.99
CA THR A 486 -9.39 -16.70 -28.93
C THR A 486 -9.46 -15.37 -28.17
N VAL A 487 -8.76 -15.26 -27.03
CA VAL A 487 -8.69 -14.02 -26.24
C VAL A 487 -7.99 -12.92 -27.04
N LEU A 488 -6.96 -13.27 -27.81
CA LEU A 488 -6.27 -12.31 -28.68
C LEU A 488 -7.16 -11.82 -29.83
N ASN A 489 -7.91 -12.73 -30.47
CA ASN A 489 -8.88 -12.40 -31.52
C ASN A 489 -10.02 -11.51 -31.01
N GLU A 490 -10.44 -11.66 -29.75
CA GLU A 490 -11.45 -10.79 -29.13
C GLU A 490 -10.96 -9.35 -28.94
N ILE A 491 -9.68 -9.14 -28.61
CA ILE A 491 -9.14 -7.81 -28.34
C ILE A 491 -8.56 -7.12 -29.58
N LEU A 492 -8.15 -7.86 -30.61
CA LEU A 492 -7.46 -7.31 -31.77
C LEU A 492 -8.25 -6.18 -32.49
N PRO A 493 -9.58 -6.29 -32.72
CA PRO A 493 -10.35 -5.22 -33.34
C PRO A 493 -10.31 -3.91 -32.54
N ASN A 494 -10.24 -4.00 -31.21
CA ASN A 494 -10.14 -2.84 -30.33
C ASN A 494 -8.79 -2.13 -30.49
N LEU A 495 -7.70 -2.89 -30.55
CA LEU A 495 -6.35 -2.38 -30.75
C LEU A 495 -6.22 -1.71 -32.13
N GLN A 496 -6.66 -2.38 -33.19
CA GLN A 496 -6.64 -1.83 -34.56
C GLN A 496 -7.46 -0.54 -34.68
N ARG A 497 -8.60 -0.45 -33.98
CA ARG A 497 -9.42 0.77 -33.96
C ARG A 497 -8.69 1.93 -33.29
N ILE A 498 -8.00 1.67 -32.18
CA ILE A 498 -7.22 2.69 -31.46
C ILE A 498 -6.01 3.12 -32.27
N ASP A 499 -5.25 2.18 -32.82
CA ASP A 499 -4.07 2.45 -33.65
C ASP A 499 -4.42 3.41 -34.81
N LYS A 500 -5.53 3.15 -35.52
CA LYS A 500 -6.07 4.06 -36.55
C LYS A 500 -6.41 5.46 -36.03
N MET A 501 -6.93 5.57 -34.80
CA MET A 501 -7.21 6.87 -34.18
C MET A 501 -5.92 7.62 -33.84
N LEU A 502 -4.92 6.92 -33.31
CA LEU A 502 -3.64 7.51 -32.91
C LEU A 502 -2.81 7.98 -34.11
N ILE A 503 -2.86 7.28 -35.24
CA ILE A 503 -2.21 7.70 -36.51
C ILE A 503 -2.75 9.05 -37.00
N SER A 504 -3.99 9.40 -36.65
CA SER A 504 -4.59 10.68 -37.05
C SER A 504 -4.14 11.88 -36.19
N LEU A 505 -3.32 11.66 -35.16
CA LEU A 505 -2.77 12.69 -34.28
C LEU A 505 -1.27 12.88 -34.56
N ASP A 506 -0.79 14.11 -34.37
CA ASP A 506 0.63 14.44 -34.38
C ASP A 506 1.26 14.01 -33.04
N LEU A 507 1.70 12.75 -32.96
CA LEU A 507 2.28 12.14 -31.76
C LEU A 507 3.73 11.72 -32.01
N PRO A 508 4.56 11.60 -30.95
CA PRO A 508 5.96 11.23 -31.11
C PRO A 508 6.11 9.88 -31.83
N GLU A 509 7.02 9.83 -32.80
CA GLU A 509 7.19 8.66 -33.68
C GLU A 509 7.45 7.37 -32.88
N HIS A 510 8.23 7.46 -31.80
CA HIS A 510 8.53 6.32 -30.93
C HIS A 510 7.27 5.74 -30.26
N PHE A 511 6.31 6.58 -29.88
CA PHE A 511 5.05 6.14 -29.28
C PHE A 511 4.15 5.45 -30.31
N GLN A 512 3.99 6.07 -31.49
CA GLN A 512 3.21 5.49 -32.59
C GLN A 512 3.79 4.13 -33.01
N ASN A 513 5.11 4.06 -33.20
CA ASN A 513 5.82 2.83 -33.57
C ASN A 513 5.64 1.72 -32.51
N SER A 514 5.73 2.04 -31.21
CA SER A 514 5.49 1.04 -30.15
C SER A 514 4.06 0.50 -30.20
N PHE A 515 3.08 1.36 -30.44
CA PHE A 515 1.67 0.95 -30.48
C PHE A 515 1.34 0.08 -31.69
N SER A 516 1.81 0.47 -32.88
CA SER A 516 1.60 -0.32 -34.10
C SER A 516 2.32 -1.67 -34.01
N LYS A 517 3.57 -1.71 -33.54
CA LYS A 517 4.31 -2.98 -33.31
C LYS A 517 3.59 -3.91 -32.33
N PHE A 518 3.04 -3.37 -31.24
CA PHE A 518 2.25 -4.17 -30.32
C PHE A 518 1.01 -4.77 -30.99
N THR A 519 0.29 -3.97 -31.77
CA THR A 519 -0.90 -4.41 -32.51
C THR A 519 -0.56 -5.53 -33.51
N GLU A 520 0.51 -5.35 -34.29
CA GLU A 520 1.03 -6.37 -35.23
C GLU A 520 1.45 -7.65 -34.51
N HIS A 521 2.09 -7.53 -33.34
CA HIS A 521 2.50 -8.67 -32.54
C HIS A 521 1.30 -9.50 -32.05
N ILE A 522 0.24 -8.83 -31.56
CA ILE A 522 -1.02 -9.49 -31.17
C ILE A 522 -1.68 -10.15 -32.37
N GLU A 523 -1.71 -9.49 -33.53
CA GLU A 523 -2.24 -10.05 -34.78
C GLU A 523 -1.51 -11.32 -35.21
N ALA A 524 -0.17 -11.30 -35.19
CA ALA A 524 0.66 -12.46 -35.53
C ALA A 524 0.43 -13.65 -34.56
N ARG A 525 0.22 -13.40 -33.26
CA ARG A 525 -0.08 -14.45 -32.28
C ARG A 525 -1.52 -14.96 -32.38
N ALA A 526 -2.48 -14.10 -32.70
CA ALA A 526 -3.90 -14.46 -32.87
C ALA A 526 -4.14 -15.32 -34.13
N THR A 527 -3.29 -15.16 -35.15
CA THR A 527 -3.37 -15.84 -36.46
C THR A 527 -2.51 -17.11 -36.57
N LYS A 528 -1.75 -17.49 -35.55
CA LYS A 528 -1.03 -18.78 -35.54
C LYS A 528 -2.04 -19.93 -35.68
N PRO A 529 -1.90 -20.82 -36.67
CA PRO A 529 -2.78 -21.98 -36.82
C PRO A 529 -2.68 -22.88 -35.58
N TYR A 530 -3.81 -23.39 -35.10
CA TYR A 530 -3.90 -24.52 -34.17
C TYR A 530 -3.33 -25.79 -34.84
N TYR A 531 -2.00 -25.90 -34.97
CA TYR A 531 -1.35 -27.14 -35.34
C TYR A 531 -0.03 -27.29 -34.59
N SER A 532 -0.11 -27.89 -33.41
CA SER A 532 0.92 -28.81 -32.89
C SER A 532 0.41 -29.55 -31.64
N LEU A 533 -0.17 -30.73 -31.86
CA LEU A 533 0.03 -31.91 -31.02
C LEU A 533 0.40 -33.07 -31.96
#